data_AF-U5QIK6-F1
#
_entry.id   AF-U5QIK6-F1
#
_cell.length_a   1.000
_cell.length_b   1.000
_cell.length_c   1.000
_cell.angle_alpha   90.00
_cell.angle_beta   90.00
_cell.angle_gamma   90.00
#
_symmetry.space_group_name_H-M   'P 1'
#
loop_
_entity.id
_entity.type
_entity.pdbx_description
1 polymer ?
#
loop_
_entity_poly.entity_id
_entity_poly.type
_entity_poly.pdbx_seq_one_letter_code
_entity_poly.pdbx_strand_id
1 'polypeptide(L)'
;MLIKSYLPVATVAIGTLSAVVFQASSVQPFTTLHHGHLYPAVPVTANRSGVFWRPLPAYAAVGKIGKLVAAADKQSAPPPQLVRTIASGSRTSFQFALTNADRSARLSVRGLPAEARYRFVINSNQATLYVWTTPWTPGGQSTLIIGGSTAAGAIKPVSATLITQSVPVSAAYGIWTPTVWDTCSVDIHNSYSVVGPDGKLYPTWHPPVDPATGCTFGHEHGMDPSGFSAYDLTGGVPFGLANEALDAYAPTTGSTDMRHEDHVGHKISYVENVASSTVRGNTCSILTHVHQGTHSADAFSNNLHEVSYYARCSDGTQFAVDVLASFGVGGQFLKGCDHATPVTTVPPVPADSPSGPIQSQRDIPELSCVQKFILVPNGQTSQFSTNDANHTFGGLYESWAATIKITALNQKSALVFLTPSFPVINPSRYYNPSFTNGLGRSIDICSMVESNGDAVHGTTPCSLVAPGTTYDNPASPFNGAHRVVAQFGQLKVNNPTGPTVWYTDPYGGNGQTTPFTGSIEQFISANANATGQSFGIDDMDVNFSATGVHSPN
;
A
#
# COMPACT_ATOMS: atom_id res chain seq x y z
N MET A 1 -17.47 -58.18 40.36
CA MET A 1 -18.33 -57.96 39.19
C MET A 1 -17.52 -57.12 38.20
N LEU A 2 -16.89 -57.78 37.23
CA LEU A 2 -15.99 -57.20 36.23
C LEU A 2 -16.56 -57.63 34.88
N ILE A 3 -17.03 -56.68 34.08
CA ILE A 3 -17.53 -56.93 32.73
C ILE A 3 -16.54 -56.31 31.74
N LYS A 4 -16.04 -57.18 30.87
CA LYS A 4 -15.18 -56.94 29.72
C LYS A 4 -15.89 -56.07 28.68
N SER A 5 -15.12 -55.24 27.97
CA SER A 5 -15.52 -54.67 26.69
C SER A 5 -14.38 -54.85 25.69
N TYR A 6 -14.71 -55.49 24.57
CA TYR A 6 -13.89 -55.73 23.39
C TYR A 6 -13.90 -54.49 22.48
N LEU A 7 -12.80 -54.22 21.78
CA LEU A 7 -12.72 -54.07 20.30
C LEU A 7 -11.24 -53.98 19.84
N PRO A 8 -10.90 -54.51 18.65
CA PRO A 8 -9.54 -54.88 18.27
C PRO A 8 -8.79 -53.85 17.42
N VAL A 9 -7.46 -53.99 17.45
CA VAL A 9 -6.44 -53.37 16.60
C VAL A 9 -6.52 -53.98 15.19
N ALA A 10 -6.59 -53.14 14.16
CA ALA A 10 -6.44 -53.54 12.76
C ALA A 10 -5.00 -53.30 12.29
N THR A 11 -4.29 -54.39 12.06
CA THR A 11 -3.01 -54.44 11.35
C THR A 11 -3.29 -54.48 9.86
N VAL A 12 -2.82 -53.49 9.08
CA VAL A 12 -2.87 -53.55 7.62
C VAL A 12 -1.53 -54.04 7.09
N ALA A 13 -1.60 -55.17 6.37
CA ALA A 13 -0.49 -55.82 5.71
C ALA A 13 -0.03 -55.03 4.47
N ILE A 14 1.28 -54.94 4.31
CA ILE A 14 1.96 -54.38 3.13
C ILE A 14 1.90 -55.44 2.02
N GLY A 15 1.15 -55.15 0.97
CA GLY A 15 1.12 -55.93 -0.27
C GLY A 15 2.15 -55.42 -1.26
N THR A 16 3.11 -56.29 -1.61
CA THR A 16 4.05 -56.14 -2.72
C THR A 16 3.32 -56.10 -4.06
N LEU A 17 3.62 -55.10 -4.90
CA LEU A 17 3.24 -55.08 -6.31
C LEU A 17 4.46 -54.79 -7.19
N SER A 18 4.58 -55.66 -8.19
CA SER A 18 5.73 -55.90 -9.05
C SER A 18 6.10 -54.73 -9.96
N ALA A 19 7.41 -54.56 -10.15
CA ALA A 19 8.00 -53.66 -11.13
C ALA A 19 7.68 -54.09 -12.57
N VAL A 20 7.16 -53.14 -13.37
CA VAL A 20 7.14 -53.23 -14.83
C VAL A 20 8.32 -52.42 -15.35
N VAL A 21 9.27 -53.13 -15.96
CA VAL A 21 10.45 -52.57 -16.64
C VAL A 21 10.01 -52.11 -18.02
N PHE A 22 10.14 -50.81 -18.31
CA PHE A 22 10.17 -50.30 -19.68
C PHE A 22 11.61 -49.93 -20.06
N GLN A 23 12.09 -50.54 -21.14
CA GLN A 23 13.40 -50.33 -21.74
C GLN A 23 13.54 -48.87 -22.23
N ALA A 24 14.64 -48.24 -21.84
CA ALA A 24 15.08 -46.95 -22.37
C ALA A 24 15.82 -47.15 -23.70
N SER A 25 15.38 -46.43 -24.73
CA SER A 25 16.03 -46.36 -26.05
C SER A 25 16.76 -45.02 -26.20
N SER A 26 18.07 -45.13 -26.43
CA SER A 26 18.95 -44.24 -27.20
C SER A 26 18.93 -42.73 -26.97
N VAL A 27 20.05 -42.27 -26.40
CA VAL A 27 20.59 -40.91 -26.42
C VAL A 27 21.02 -40.50 -27.83
N GLN A 28 20.61 -39.30 -28.26
CA GLN A 28 21.33 -38.46 -29.23
C GLN A 28 21.24 -36.99 -28.75
N PRO A 29 22.29 -36.18 -28.97
CA PRO A 29 22.46 -34.89 -28.30
C PRO A 29 21.69 -33.79 -29.02
N PHE A 30 20.91 -33.00 -28.29
CA PHE A 30 20.39 -31.73 -28.82
C PHE A 30 21.40 -30.62 -28.56
N THR A 31 21.93 -30.12 -29.66
CA THR A 31 22.65 -28.87 -29.79
C THR A 31 21.79 -27.70 -29.30
N THR A 32 22.38 -26.89 -28.42
CA THR A 32 21.88 -25.57 -28.02
C THR A 32 21.71 -24.67 -29.24
N LEU A 33 20.46 -24.44 -29.62
CA LEU A 33 20.06 -23.37 -30.54
C LEU A 33 19.50 -22.22 -29.69
N HIS A 34 20.27 -21.14 -29.60
CA HIS A 34 19.77 -19.85 -29.16
C HIS A 34 18.63 -19.42 -30.09
N HIS A 35 17.40 -19.42 -29.59
CA HIS A 35 16.30 -18.69 -30.21
C HIS A 35 16.05 -17.43 -29.40
N GLY A 36 16.68 -16.34 -29.85
CA GLY A 36 16.25 -15.00 -29.54
C GLY A 36 14.90 -14.76 -30.21
N HIS A 37 13.82 -14.90 -29.44
CA HIS A 37 12.53 -14.38 -29.84
C HIS A 37 12.51 -12.89 -29.57
N LEU A 38 12.75 -12.12 -30.63
CA LEU A 38 12.40 -10.71 -30.73
C LEU A 38 10.88 -10.58 -30.60
N TYR A 39 10.42 -10.07 -29.46
CA TYR A 39 9.06 -9.55 -29.35
C TYR A 39 8.97 -8.29 -30.24
N PRO A 40 7.90 -8.14 -31.04
CA PRO A 40 7.68 -6.90 -31.77
C PRO A 40 7.44 -5.78 -30.77
N ALA A 41 8.24 -4.72 -30.88
CA ALA A 41 8.04 -3.47 -30.16
C ALA A 41 6.60 -2.99 -30.38
N VAL A 42 5.81 -2.99 -29.31
CA VAL A 42 4.55 -2.25 -29.27
C VAL A 42 4.92 -0.77 -29.35
N PRO A 43 4.37 0.01 -30.30
CA PRO A 43 4.66 1.43 -30.36
C PRO A 43 4.08 2.10 -29.11
N VAL A 44 4.97 2.52 -28.21
CA VAL A 44 4.64 3.49 -27.17
C VAL A 44 4.33 4.80 -27.90
N THR A 45 3.06 5.04 -28.17
CA THR A 45 2.57 6.39 -28.42
C THR A 45 2.78 7.18 -27.12
N ALA A 46 3.88 7.93 -27.08
CA ALA A 46 4.13 8.92 -26.07
C ALA A 46 2.97 9.92 -26.06
N ASN A 47 2.02 9.73 -25.15
CA ASN A 47 1.10 10.79 -24.76
C ASN A 47 1.96 11.81 -23.99
N ARG A 48 2.40 12.85 -24.71
CA ARG A 48 3.07 14.01 -24.12
C ARG A 48 2.07 14.75 -23.24
N SER A 49 2.01 14.39 -21.97
CA SER A 49 1.52 15.27 -20.91
C SER A 49 2.52 16.42 -20.76
N GLY A 50 2.26 17.52 -21.47
CA GLY A 50 3.11 18.70 -21.45
C GLY A 50 3.02 19.43 -20.11
N VAL A 51 3.94 19.12 -19.19
CA VAL A 51 4.25 19.99 -18.05
C VAL A 51 5.10 21.14 -18.59
N PHE A 52 4.56 22.36 -18.58
CA PHE A 52 5.31 23.57 -18.95
C PHE A 52 5.77 24.30 -17.69
N TRP A 53 7.07 24.37 -17.45
CA TRP A 53 7.67 25.36 -16.56
C TRP A 53 8.85 26.05 -17.26
N ARG A 54 8.77 27.39 -17.38
CA ARG A 54 9.91 28.25 -17.70
C ARG A 54 10.28 29.02 -16.42
N PRO A 55 11.57 29.14 -16.07
CA PRO A 55 12.00 30.04 -15.02
C PRO A 55 12.08 31.48 -15.56
N LEU A 56 11.76 32.47 -14.74
CA LEU A 56 12.24 33.85 -14.92
C LEU A 56 12.83 34.36 -13.59
N PRO A 57 14.01 35.02 -13.62
CA PRO A 57 14.68 35.54 -12.43
C PRO A 57 14.18 36.94 -12.06
N ALA A 58 14.53 37.34 -10.83
CA ALA A 58 14.14 38.59 -10.20
C ALA A 58 15.01 39.82 -10.58
N TYR A 59 14.39 41.00 -10.38
CA TYR A 59 14.90 42.38 -10.28
C TYR A 59 14.87 43.34 -11.50
N ALA A 60 14.63 44.60 -11.14
CA ALA A 60 14.06 45.73 -11.88
C ALA A 60 14.97 46.43 -12.90
N ALA A 61 14.38 47.04 -13.94
CA ALA A 61 14.71 48.40 -14.42
C ALA A 61 13.72 48.89 -15.50
N VAL A 62 13.53 50.21 -15.50
CA VAL A 62 12.63 51.04 -16.33
C VAL A 62 13.09 51.12 -17.79
N GLY A 63 12.15 51.06 -18.74
CA GLY A 63 12.38 51.39 -20.15
C GLY A 63 11.09 51.61 -20.94
N LYS A 64 10.91 52.82 -21.49
CA LYS A 64 9.72 53.28 -22.23
C LYS A 64 9.56 52.60 -23.61
N ILE A 65 8.35 52.09 -23.84
CA ILE A 65 7.42 52.26 -24.98
C ILE A 65 8.01 52.18 -26.41
N GLY A 66 7.67 51.08 -27.10
CA GLY A 66 7.50 51.00 -28.55
C GLY A 66 6.11 50.42 -28.86
N LYS A 67 5.28 51.21 -29.56
CA LYS A 67 3.87 50.93 -29.93
C LYS A 67 3.70 49.59 -30.65
N LEU A 68 2.72 48.80 -30.19
CA LEU A 68 1.94 47.90 -31.05
C LEU A 68 0.45 48.20 -30.86
N VAL A 69 -0.20 48.30 -32.00
CA VAL A 69 -1.51 48.91 -32.25
C VAL A 69 -2.62 48.08 -31.59
N ALA A 70 -3.52 48.77 -30.90
CA ALA A 70 -4.71 48.21 -30.28
C ALA A 70 -5.67 47.65 -31.35
N ALA A 71 -5.92 46.34 -31.30
CA ALA A 71 -7.23 45.83 -31.64
C ALA A 71 -8.10 46.00 -30.39
N ALA A 72 -9.10 46.88 -30.47
CA ALA A 72 -10.07 47.08 -29.41
C ALA A 72 -10.95 45.82 -29.31
N ASP A 73 -10.51 44.88 -28.48
CA ASP A 73 -11.37 43.81 -28.02
C ASP A 73 -12.32 44.39 -26.97
N LYS A 74 -13.62 44.11 -27.15
CA LYS A 74 -14.68 44.66 -26.29
C LYS A 74 -14.36 44.33 -24.84
N GLN A 75 -14.49 45.32 -23.96
CA GLN A 75 -14.48 45.14 -22.50
C GLN A 75 -15.48 44.04 -22.11
N SER A 76 -14.99 42.80 -22.05
CA SER A 76 -15.61 41.77 -21.24
C SER A 76 -15.41 42.22 -19.80
N ALA A 77 -16.50 42.24 -19.04
CA ALA A 77 -16.44 42.51 -17.61
C ALA A 77 -15.32 41.67 -16.99
N PRO A 78 -14.52 42.22 -16.06
CA PRO A 78 -13.49 41.44 -15.40
C PRO A 78 -14.11 40.14 -14.87
N PRO A 79 -13.45 38.98 -15.04
CA PRO A 79 -13.99 37.72 -14.57
C PRO A 79 -14.36 37.85 -13.09
N PRO A 80 -15.44 37.17 -12.64
CA PRO A 80 -15.88 37.26 -11.24
C PRO A 80 -14.71 37.00 -10.30
N GLN A 81 -14.38 37.96 -9.44
CA GLN A 81 -13.35 37.81 -8.42
C GLN A 81 -13.95 37.21 -7.16
N LEU A 82 -13.33 36.16 -6.63
CA LEU A 82 -13.74 35.54 -5.38
C LEU A 82 -12.83 36.04 -4.24
N VAL A 83 -13.28 37.01 -3.45
CA VAL A 83 -12.52 37.45 -2.26
C VAL A 83 -12.85 36.53 -1.08
N ARG A 84 -11.84 35.97 -0.38
CA ARG A 84 -12.06 35.09 0.78
C ARG A 84 -11.03 35.33 1.89
N THR A 85 -11.41 35.04 3.13
CA THR A 85 -10.50 35.05 4.27
C THR A 85 -10.08 33.62 4.57
N ILE A 86 -8.78 33.38 4.71
CA ILE A 86 -8.25 32.07 5.11
C ILE A 86 -7.74 32.22 6.54
N ALA A 87 -8.25 31.40 7.46
CA ALA A 87 -7.80 31.43 8.84
C ALA A 87 -6.38 30.85 8.94
N SER A 88 -5.54 31.42 9.80
CA SER A 88 -4.22 30.86 10.10
C SER A 88 -4.35 29.44 10.68
N GLY A 89 -3.43 28.55 10.33
CA GLY A 89 -3.47 27.13 10.74
C GLY A 89 -4.65 26.34 10.18
N SER A 90 -5.39 26.87 9.20
CA SER A 90 -6.51 26.17 8.58
C SER A 90 -6.10 25.49 7.27
N ARG A 91 -6.66 24.30 7.05
CA ARG A 91 -6.80 23.71 5.72
C ARG A 91 -8.20 24.04 5.21
N THR A 92 -8.28 24.83 4.14
CA THR A 92 -9.54 25.25 3.52
C THR A 92 -9.63 24.61 2.14
N SER A 93 -10.74 23.93 1.85
CA SER A 93 -11.03 23.48 0.49
C SER A 93 -12.01 24.44 -0.20
N PHE A 94 -11.87 24.58 -1.51
CA PHE A 94 -12.78 25.33 -2.35
C PHE A 94 -13.22 24.41 -3.48
N GLN A 95 -14.53 24.20 -3.62
CA GLN A 95 -15.08 23.38 -4.71
C GLN A 95 -15.61 24.27 -5.83
N PHE A 96 -15.32 23.86 -7.07
CA PHE A 96 -15.74 24.50 -8.30
C PHE A 96 -16.47 23.49 -9.16
N ALA A 97 -17.70 23.80 -9.55
CA ALA A 97 -18.37 23.08 -10.62
C ALA A 97 -17.69 23.43 -11.95
N LEU A 98 -17.26 22.41 -12.70
CA LEU A 98 -16.72 22.56 -14.05
C LEU A 98 -17.80 22.16 -15.05
N THR A 99 -18.42 23.14 -15.71
CA THR A 99 -19.24 22.86 -16.90
C THR A 99 -18.32 22.69 -18.09
N ASN A 100 -18.28 21.49 -18.68
CA ASN A 100 -17.44 21.12 -19.82
C ASN A 100 -15.93 21.17 -19.51
N ALA A 101 -15.46 20.28 -18.63
CA ALA A 101 -14.03 20.09 -18.38
C ALA A 101 -13.33 19.54 -19.63
N ASP A 102 -12.88 20.43 -20.50
CA ASP A 102 -11.80 20.12 -21.42
C ASP A 102 -10.56 19.79 -20.57
N ARG A 103 -9.91 18.65 -20.83
CA ARG A 103 -8.72 18.16 -20.10
C ARG A 103 -7.53 19.14 -20.16
N SER A 104 -7.66 20.24 -20.88
CA SER A 104 -6.69 21.32 -21.06
C SER A 104 -6.93 22.56 -20.19
N ALA A 105 -7.91 22.55 -19.27
CA ALA A 105 -8.19 23.67 -18.38
C ALA A 105 -6.96 24.07 -17.54
N ARG A 106 -6.54 25.34 -17.67
CA ARG A 106 -5.49 25.92 -16.81
C ARG A 106 -6.14 26.74 -15.70
N LEU A 107 -6.00 26.28 -14.46
CA LEU A 107 -6.44 27.02 -13.28
C LEU A 107 -5.25 27.81 -12.72
N SER A 108 -5.47 29.07 -12.38
CA SER A 108 -4.48 29.89 -11.69
C SER A 108 -5.05 30.39 -10.37
N VAL A 109 -4.20 30.45 -9.35
CA VAL A 109 -4.51 30.98 -8.03
C VAL A 109 -3.64 32.20 -7.81
N ARG A 110 -4.24 33.32 -7.44
CA ARG A 110 -3.52 34.53 -7.01
C ARG A 110 -4.04 34.97 -5.65
N GLY A 111 -3.22 35.72 -4.91
CA GLY A 111 -3.61 36.40 -3.67
C GLY A 111 -3.51 35.57 -2.40
N LEU A 112 -2.89 34.38 -2.44
CA LEU A 112 -2.61 33.59 -1.24
C LEU A 112 -1.59 34.30 -0.31
N PRO A 113 -1.66 34.09 1.03
CA PRO A 113 -0.60 34.51 1.94
C PRO A 113 0.76 33.94 1.49
N ALA A 114 1.86 34.64 1.78
CA ALA A 114 3.20 34.30 1.29
C ALA A 114 3.66 32.87 1.65
N GLU A 115 3.03 32.24 2.65
CA GLU A 115 3.35 30.90 3.14
C GLU A 115 2.25 29.87 2.86
N ALA A 116 1.12 30.28 2.27
CA ALA A 116 0.07 29.34 1.97
C ALA A 116 0.46 28.47 0.77
N ARG A 117 0.25 27.17 0.92
CA ARG A 117 0.43 26.17 -0.12
C ARG A 117 -0.93 25.85 -0.72
N TYR A 118 -0.96 25.38 -1.96
CA TYR A 118 -2.22 24.96 -2.57
C TYR A 118 -2.07 23.81 -3.57
N ARG A 119 -3.15 23.04 -3.76
CA ARG A 119 -3.25 21.97 -4.76
C ARG A 119 -4.63 21.92 -5.37
N PHE A 120 -4.68 21.68 -6.68
CA PHE A 120 -5.92 21.33 -7.37
C PHE A 120 -6.07 19.82 -7.48
N VAL A 121 -7.28 19.34 -7.19
CA VAL A 121 -7.76 18.00 -7.58
C VAL A 121 -8.88 18.23 -8.57
N ILE A 122 -8.81 17.60 -9.75
CA ILE A 122 -9.79 17.79 -10.82
C ILE A 122 -10.42 16.45 -11.16
N ASN A 123 -11.74 16.38 -11.03
CA ASN A 123 -12.60 15.27 -11.41
C ASN A 123 -13.37 15.63 -12.71
N SER A 124 -14.18 14.69 -13.22
CA SER A 124 -14.87 14.81 -14.51
C SER A 124 -15.80 16.05 -14.64
N ASN A 125 -16.34 16.55 -13.53
CA ASN A 125 -17.26 17.70 -13.50
C ASN A 125 -16.98 18.68 -12.34
N GLN A 126 -15.87 18.50 -11.62
CA GLN A 126 -15.58 19.25 -10.40
C GLN A 126 -14.08 19.49 -10.27
N ALA A 127 -13.68 20.68 -9.84
CA ALA A 127 -12.33 20.94 -9.33
C ALA A 127 -12.41 21.30 -7.84
N THR A 128 -11.46 20.81 -7.06
CA THR A 128 -11.29 21.16 -5.66
C THR A 128 -9.91 21.78 -5.47
N LEU A 129 -9.85 23.02 -5.00
CA LEU A 129 -8.62 23.67 -4.56
C LEU A 129 -8.47 23.46 -3.06
N TYR A 130 -7.43 22.75 -2.66
CA TYR A 130 -7.00 22.71 -1.28
C TYR A 130 -6.01 23.84 -1.05
N VAL A 131 -6.23 24.63 0.00
CA VAL A 131 -5.28 25.64 0.47
C VAL A 131 -4.91 25.32 1.90
N TRP A 132 -3.62 25.35 2.19
CA TRP A 132 -3.07 25.04 3.50
C TRP A 132 -2.31 26.25 4.01
N THR A 133 -2.56 26.59 5.27
CA THR A 133 -1.83 27.63 6.00
C THR A 133 -1.20 27.00 7.23
N THR A 134 0.03 27.40 7.54
CA THR A 134 0.70 26.99 8.78
C THR A 134 0.14 27.80 9.96
N PRO A 135 0.31 27.36 11.21
CA PRO A 135 -0.02 28.16 12.40
C PRO A 135 0.73 29.50 12.46
N TRP A 136 1.84 29.59 11.73
CA TRP A 136 2.70 30.77 11.63
C TRP A 136 2.31 31.69 10.46
N THR A 137 1.44 31.22 9.55
CA THR A 137 0.93 32.05 8.46
C THR A 137 0.12 33.19 9.08
N PRO A 138 0.49 34.46 8.88
CA PRO A 138 -0.29 35.58 9.38
C PRO A 138 -1.71 35.49 8.82
N GLY A 139 -2.72 35.52 9.69
CA GLY A 139 -4.12 35.57 9.25
C GLY A 139 -4.32 36.76 8.32
N GLY A 140 -4.75 36.50 7.08
CA GLY A 140 -4.86 37.51 6.04
C GLY A 140 -6.13 37.34 5.23
N GLN A 141 -6.72 38.46 4.80
CA GLN A 141 -7.71 38.43 3.72
C GLN A 141 -6.95 38.21 2.41
N SER A 142 -7.30 37.14 1.71
CA SER A 142 -6.64 36.73 0.49
C SER A 142 -7.65 36.69 -0.65
N THR A 143 -7.50 37.61 -1.61
CA THR A 143 -8.36 37.62 -2.78
C THR A 143 -8.00 36.45 -3.69
N LEU A 144 -8.73 35.35 -3.55
CA LEU A 144 -8.58 34.15 -4.36
C LEU A 144 -9.15 34.38 -5.76
N ILE A 145 -8.31 34.86 -6.67
CA ILE A 145 -8.71 34.99 -8.08
C ILE A 145 -8.50 33.65 -8.76
N ILE A 146 -9.59 33.00 -9.16
CA ILE A 146 -9.56 31.78 -9.97
C ILE A 146 -9.95 32.16 -11.38
N GLY A 147 -8.94 32.24 -12.24
CA GLY A 147 -9.12 32.36 -13.67
C GLY A 147 -8.83 31.03 -14.34
N GLY A 148 -9.61 30.70 -15.36
CA GLY A 148 -9.29 29.62 -16.29
C GLY A 148 -9.77 29.90 -17.70
N SER A 149 -9.06 29.35 -18.67
CA SER A 149 -9.42 29.37 -20.08
C SER A 149 -9.40 27.95 -20.63
N THR A 150 -10.41 27.56 -21.40
CA THR A 150 -10.38 26.38 -22.28
C THR A 150 -10.17 26.82 -23.73
N ALA A 151 -9.94 25.87 -24.64
CA ALA A 151 -9.97 26.14 -26.07
C ALA A 151 -11.35 26.67 -26.55
N ALA A 152 -12.41 26.45 -25.75
CA ALA A 152 -13.77 26.92 -26.01
C ALA A 152 -14.09 28.31 -25.39
N GLY A 153 -13.15 28.94 -24.69
CA GLY A 153 -13.30 30.28 -24.11
C GLY A 153 -13.02 30.36 -22.61
N ALA A 154 -13.30 31.52 -22.01
CA ALA A 154 -13.13 31.74 -20.57
C ALA A 154 -14.07 30.84 -19.75
N ILE A 155 -13.51 30.14 -18.75
CA ILE A 155 -14.31 29.37 -17.79
C ILE A 155 -15.06 30.39 -16.93
N LYS A 156 -16.39 30.44 -17.05
CA LYS A 156 -17.22 31.17 -16.09
C LYS A 156 -17.32 30.35 -14.81
N PRO A 157 -16.78 30.79 -13.67
CA PRO A 157 -17.03 30.11 -12.40
C PRO A 157 -18.53 30.18 -12.11
N VAL A 158 -19.21 29.02 -12.15
CA VAL A 158 -20.69 28.95 -12.07
C VAL A 158 -21.19 29.21 -10.65
N SER A 159 -20.33 28.95 -9.66
CA SER A 159 -20.45 29.34 -8.26
C SER A 159 -19.27 28.69 -7.54
N ALA A 160 -18.62 29.43 -6.63
CA ALA A 160 -17.70 28.83 -5.66
C ALA A 160 -18.42 28.87 -4.32
N THR A 161 -19.03 27.74 -3.96
CA THR A 161 -19.53 27.54 -2.61
C THR A 161 -18.32 27.50 -1.70
N LEU A 162 -18.23 28.46 -0.77
CA LEU A 162 -17.27 28.39 0.32
C LEU A 162 -17.74 27.27 1.24
N ILE A 163 -17.23 26.07 1.03
CA ILE A 163 -17.24 25.05 2.06
C ILE A 163 -15.91 25.24 2.80
N THR A 164 -15.82 26.24 3.68
CA THR A 164 -14.81 26.21 4.75
C THR A 164 -15.20 25.09 5.70
N GLN A 165 -15.04 23.85 5.25
CA GLN A 165 -14.88 22.74 6.16
C GLN A 165 -13.40 22.75 6.51
N SER A 166 -13.10 23.07 7.76
CA SER A 166 -11.95 22.46 8.40
C SER A 166 -12.16 20.95 8.26
N VAL A 167 -11.44 20.33 7.34
CA VAL A 167 -11.44 18.86 7.22
C VAL A 167 -10.71 18.36 8.46
N PRO A 168 -11.36 17.60 9.35
CA PRO A 168 -10.66 17.02 10.49
C PRO A 168 -9.52 16.13 9.97
N VAL A 169 -8.40 16.09 10.68
CA VAL A 169 -7.28 15.21 10.33
C VAL A 169 -7.44 13.87 11.03
N SER A 170 -7.02 12.78 10.39
CA SER A 170 -6.91 11.48 11.05
C SER A 170 -5.70 11.43 11.99
N ALA A 171 -5.67 10.44 12.88
CA ALA A 171 -4.55 10.14 13.77
C ALA A 171 -3.27 9.78 12.98
N ALA A 172 -3.41 9.17 11.80
CA ALA A 172 -2.28 8.83 10.93
C ALA A 172 -1.66 10.06 10.26
N TYR A 173 -2.38 11.18 10.19
CA TYR A 173 -1.93 12.34 9.45
C TYR A 173 -0.85 13.14 10.19
N GLY A 174 0.25 13.42 9.50
CA GLY A 174 1.32 14.29 10.02
C GLY A 174 2.26 13.64 11.04
N ILE A 175 2.24 12.31 11.16
CA ILE A 175 3.10 11.57 12.10
C ILE A 175 4.51 11.28 11.54
N TRP A 176 4.72 11.42 10.23
CA TRP A 176 6.04 11.22 9.64
C TRP A 176 7.00 12.34 10.01
N THR A 177 8.22 11.95 10.36
CA THR A 177 9.33 12.86 10.66
C THR A 177 10.56 12.48 9.84
N PRO A 178 11.23 13.43 9.18
CA PRO A 178 12.45 13.15 8.43
C PRO A 178 13.57 12.69 9.36
N THR A 179 14.34 11.72 8.89
CA THR A 179 15.60 11.27 9.47
C THR A 179 16.77 12.12 8.96
N VAL A 180 17.99 11.73 9.32
CA VAL A 180 19.22 12.40 8.84
C VAL A 180 19.49 12.17 7.35
N TRP A 181 18.84 11.18 6.74
CA TRP A 181 18.98 10.83 5.32
C TRP A 181 17.90 11.48 4.44
N ASP A 182 16.86 12.03 5.06
CA ASP A 182 15.71 12.60 4.39
C ASP A 182 15.94 14.07 4.07
N THR A 183 15.57 14.46 2.86
CA THR A 183 15.75 15.83 2.39
C THR A 183 14.44 16.57 2.19
N CYS A 184 13.31 15.85 2.19
CA CYS A 184 11.99 16.46 2.17
C CYS A 184 11.59 17.00 3.54
N SER A 185 10.85 18.11 3.54
CA SER A 185 10.23 18.63 4.76
C SER A 185 8.91 17.90 5.06
N VAL A 186 8.52 17.93 6.34
CA VAL A 186 7.21 17.43 6.80
C VAL A 186 6.06 18.07 6.02
N ASP A 187 6.17 19.35 5.63
CA ASP A 187 5.13 20.03 4.85
C ASP A 187 4.98 19.47 3.43
N ILE A 188 6.10 19.11 2.78
CA ILE A 188 6.07 18.48 1.45
C ILE A 188 5.42 17.10 1.56
N HIS A 189 5.84 16.30 2.53
CA HIS A 189 5.28 14.98 2.80
C HIS A 189 3.76 15.06 3.05
N ASN A 190 3.34 15.93 3.95
CA ASN A 190 1.95 16.14 4.35
C ASN A 190 1.08 16.82 3.26
N SER A 191 1.67 17.20 2.12
CA SER A 191 0.92 17.63 0.93
C SER A 191 0.32 16.44 0.16
N TYR A 192 0.89 15.25 0.34
CA TYR A 192 0.34 13.98 -0.14
C TYR A 192 -0.73 13.51 0.84
N SER A 193 -1.96 13.91 0.57
CA SER A 193 -3.12 13.56 1.39
C SER A 193 -4.37 13.38 0.55
N VAL A 194 -5.31 12.61 1.10
CA VAL A 194 -6.64 12.36 0.53
C VAL A 194 -7.70 12.52 1.62
N VAL A 195 -8.91 12.89 1.23
CA VAL A 195 -10.06 12.87 2.16
C VAL A 195 -10.70 11.49 2.09
N GLY A 196 -10.75 10.80 3.22
CA GLY A 196 -11.38 9.48 3.35
C GLY A 196 -12.91 9.56 3.28
N PRO A 197 -13.59 8.40 3.22
CA PRO A 197 -15.06 8.34 3.16
C PRO A 197 -15.75 8.91 4.41
N ASP A 198 -15.05 8.93 5.54
CA ASP A 198 -15.50 9.54 6.80
C ASP A 198 -15.36 11.08 6.82
N GLY A 199 -14.84 11.68 5.74
CA GLY A 199 -14.62 13.11 5.62
C GLY A 199 -13.39 13.63 6.36
N LYS A 200 -12.50 12.77 6.86
CA LYS A 200 -11.21 13.18 7.46
C LYS A 200 -10.09 13.19 6.42
N LEU A 201 -9.03 13.93 6.72
CA LEU A 201 -7.83 14.03 5.90
C LEU A 201 -6.79 13.01 6.35
N TYR A 202 -6.36 12.14 5.45
CA TYR A 202 -5.39 11.08 5.67
C TYR A 202 -4.12 11.35 4.85
N PRO A 203 -2.95 10.85 5.30
CA PRO A 203 -1.85 10.66 4.39
C PRO A 203 -2.24 9.66 3.28
N THR A 204 -1.55 9.75 2.15
CA THR A 204 -1.75 8.84 1.03
C THR A 204 -0.43 8.62 0.31
N TRP A 205 -0.47 7.85 -0.77
CA TRP A 205 0.71 7.54 -1.57
C TRP A 205 1.46 8.78 -2.04
N HIS A 206 2.78 8.71 -1.93
CA HIS A 206 3.73 9.61 -2.58
C HIS A 206 4.84 8.79 -3.25
N PRO A 207 5.47 9.32 -4.31
CA PRO A 207 6.69 8.72 -4.85
C PRO A 207 7.84 8.84 -3.83
N PRO A 208 8.86 7.98 -3.86
CA PRO A 208 10.00 8.07 -2.91
C PRO A 208 10.80 9.38 -3.01
N VAL A 209 10.78 9.99 -4.20
CA VAL A 209 11.38 11.28 -4.50
C VAL A 209 10.27 12.23 -4.94
N ASP A 210 10.15 13.39 -4.28
CA ASP A 210 9.19 14.41 -4.70
C ASP A 210 9.55 14.93 -6.10
N PRO A 211 8.69 14.77 -7.11
CA PRO A 211 9.00 15.18 -8.48
C PRO A 211 9.11 16.70 -8.65
N ALA A 212 8.59 17.51 -7.72
CA ALA A 212 8.64 18.96 -7.83
C ALA A 212 9.98 19.55 -7.35
N THR A 213 10.56 19.00 -6.29
CA THR A 213 11.78 19.51 -5.66
C THR A 213 12.99 18.59 -5.82
N GLY A 214 12.78 17.30 -6.10
CA GLY A 214 13.83 16.29 -6.14
C GLY A 214 14.30 15.82 -4.75
N CYS A 215 13.64 16.26 -3.67
CA CYS A 215 13.93 15.78 -2.32
C CYS A 215 13.45 14.32 -2.12
N THR A 216 13.99 13.66 -1.11
CA THR A 216 13.73 12.25 -0.75
C THR A 216 12.98 12.14 0.57
N PHE A 217 12.04 11.20 0.66
CA PHE A 217 11.24 10.93 1.87
C PHE A 217 11.77 9.79 2.75
N GLY A 218 12.79 9.06 2.29
CA GLY A 218 13.38 7.96 3.08
C GLY A 218 12.71 6.60 2.90
N HIS A 219 11.51 6.60 2.32
CA HIS A 219 10.68 5.40 2.21
C HIS A 219 9.85 5.41 0.92
N GLU A 220 9.24 4.26 0.63
CA GLU A 220 8.38 4.04 -0.53
C GLU A 220 7.01 3.51 -0.10
N HIS A 221 6.00 3.65 -0.95
CA HIS A 221 4.65 3.13 -0.72
C HIS A 221 4.20 2.16 -1.82
N GLY A 222 5.14 1.55 -2.55
CA GLY A 222 4.85 0.71 -3.71
C GLY A 222 4.38 1.51 -4.93
N MET A 223 3.40 0.96 -5.64
CA MET A 223 2.93 1.49 -6.93
C MET A 223 2.04 2.74 -6.77
N ASP A 224 2.14 3.69 -7.72
CA ASP A 224 1.26 4.86 -7.79
C ASP A 224 -0.19 4.43 -8.07
N PRO A 225 -1.13 4.62 -7.13
CA PRO A 225 -2.50 4.16 -7.32
C PRO A 225 -3.21 4.89 -8.47
N SER A 226 -2.76 6.07 -8.89
CA SER A 226 -3.36 6.79 -10.03
C SER A 226 -3.19 6.07 -11.37
N GLY A 227 -2.27 5.09 -11.45
CA GLY A 227 -2.10 4.21 -12.60
C GLY A 227 -3.11 3.05 -12.66
N PHE A 228 -3.91 2.83 -11.61
CA PHE A 228 -4.92 1.79 -11.56
C PHE A 228 -6.13 2.15 -12.43
N SER A 229 -6.55 1.25 -13.34
CA SER A 229 -7.63 1.54 -14.30
C SER A 229 -9.00 1.73 -13.64
N ALA A 230 -9.16 1.19 -12.43
CA ALA A 230 -10.33 1.38 -11.58
C ALA A 230 -10.04 2.34 -10.40
N TYR A 231 -9.19 3.34 -10.62
CA TYR A 231 -8.86 4.36 -9.61
C TYR A 231 -10.10 5.07 -9.04
N ASP A 232 -11.18 5.15 -9.80
CA ASP A 232 -12.47 5.69 -9.36
C ASP A 232 -13.10 4.90 -8.20
N LEU A 233 -12.75 3.62 -8.02
CA LEU A 233 -13.15 2.84 -6.83
C LEU A 233 -12.38 3.22 -5.57
N THR A 234 -11.19 3.79 -5.72
CA THR A 234 -10.35 4.20 -4.59
C THR A 234 -10.72 5.63 -4.17
N GLY A 235 -10.83 6.56 -5.13
CA GLY A 235 -10.88 7.99 -4.83
C GLY A 235 -9.57 8.52 -4.21
N GLY A 236 -8.49 7.73 -4.32
CA GLY A 236 -7.27 7.79 -3.51
C GLY A 236 -7.24 6.68 -2.46
N VAL A 237 -6.10 6.47 -1.79
CA VAL A 237 -5.96 5.40 -0.77
C VAL A 237 -5.61 6.06 0.57
N PRO A 238 -6.58 6.22 1.49
CA PRO A 238 -6.30 6.79 2.80
C PRO A 238 -5.48 5.80 3.64
N PHE A 239 -4.39 6.26 4.23
CA PHE A 239 -3.55 5.46 5.12
C PHE A 239 -3.99 5.66 6.57
N GLY A 240 -4.44 4.60 7.24
CA GLY A 240 -4.91 4.58 8.63
C GLY A 240 -6.43 4.73 8.80
N LEU A 241 -7.23 4.50 7.76
CA LEU A 241 -8.69 4.59 7.81
C LEU A 241 -9.29 3.55 8.78
N ALA A 242 -8.86 2.29 8.71
CA ALA A 242 -9.38 1.27 9.60
C ALA A 242 -8.92 1.46 11.05
N ASN A 243 -7.70 1.98 11.26
CA ASN A 243 -7.20 2.38 12.57
C ASN A 243 -8.04 3.50 13.18
N GLU A 244 -8.37 4.53 12.39
CA GLU A 244 -9.23 5.63 12.83
C GLU A 244 -10.63 5.14 13.20
N ALA A 245 -11.18 4.20 12.43
CA ALA A 245 -12.47 3.59 12.72
C ALA A 245 -12.42 2.78 14.03
N LEU A 246 -11.30 2.09 14.30
CA LEU A 246 -11.08 1.37 15.56
C LEU A 246 -11.11 2.29 16.77
N ASP A 247 -10.50 3.47 16.71
CA ASP A 247 -10.51 4.42 17.83
C ASP A 247 -11.93 4.81 18.26
N ALA A 248 -12.85 4.91 17.30
CA ALA A 248 -14.26 5.16 17.58
C ALA A 248 -15.03 3.89 17.96
N TYR A 249 -14.67 2.74 17.41
CA TYR A 249 -15.37 1.46 17.63
C TYR A 249 -15.02 0.80 18.97
N ALA A 250 -13.74 0.72 19.32
CA ALA A 250 -13.25 0.01 20.51
C ALA A 250 -13.94 0.43 21.82
N PRO A 251 -14.17 1.73 22.09
CA PRO A 251 -14.91 2.14 23.29
C PRO A 251 -16.35 1.60 23.36
N THR A 252 -16.98 1.32 22.20
CA THR A 252 -18.34 0.76 22.13
C THR A 252 -18.41 -0.72 22.51
N THR A 253 -17.28 -1.43 22.43
CA THR A 253 -17.15 -2.85 22.81
C THR A 253 -16.50 -3.03 24.19
N GLY A 254 -16.15 -1.93 24.86
CA GLY A 254 -15.46 -1.95 26.17
C GLY A 254 -13.95 -2.14 26.08
N SER A 255 -13.36 -2.06 24.88
CA SER A 255 -11.90 -2.03 24.68
C SER A 255 -11.39 -0.60 24.74
N THR A 256 -10.22 -0.41 25.33
CA THR A 256 -9.56 0.91 25.49
C THR A 256 -8.27 1.02 24.70
N ASP A 257 -7.79 -0.08 24.12
CA ASP A 257 -6.51 -0.13 23.45
C ASP A 257 -6.69 0.21 21.97
N MET A 258 -5.88 1.13 21.48
CA MET A 258 -5.88 1.57 20.09
C MET A 258 -4.81 0.80 19.31
N ARG A 259 -5.05 0.62 18.01
CA ARG A 259 -4.04 0.16 17.07
C ARG A 259 -3.76 1.32 16.13
N HIS A 260 -2.63 1.99 16.29
CA HIS A 260 -2.11 2.92 15.29
C HIS A 260 -0.93 2.31 14.57
N GLU A 261 -0.86 2.55 13.28
CA GLU A 261 0.17 2.06 12.40
C GLU A 261 1.16 3.17 12.04
N ASP A 262 2.41 2.79 11.77
CA ASP A 262 3.39 3.76 11.34
C ASP A 262 3.15 4.14 9.88
N HIS A 263 3.60 5.32 9.50
CA HIS A 263 3.34 5.82 8.15
C HIS A 263 4.06 4.99 7.07
N VAL A 264 5.30 4.61 7.35
CA VAL A 264 6.22 4.00 6.38
C VAL A 264 5.83 2.57 6.01
N GLY A 265 5.00 1.90 6.79
CA GLY A 265 4.53 0.53 6.54
C GLY A 265 3.49 0.42 5.43
N HIS A 266 2.79 1.49 5.03
CA HIS A 266 1.73 1.41 4.02
C HIS A 266 2.27 1.15 2.60
N LYS A 267 1.87 0.04 1.95
CA LYS A 267 2.32 -0.39 0.62
C LYS A 267 1.15 -0.62 -0.31
N ILE A 268 1.28 -0.17 -1.56
CA ILE A 268 0.29 -0.34 -2.62
C ILE A 268 0.87 -1.25 -3.70
N SER A 269 0.03 -2.17 -4.19
CA SER A 269 0.33 -3.02 -5.34
C SER A 269 -0.94 -3.21 -6.16
N TYR A 270 -0.82 -3.23 -7.49
CA TYR A 270 -1.97 -3.53 -8.34
C TYR A 270 -1.57 -4.26 -9.62
N VAL A 271 -2.55 -4.92 -10.21
CA VAL A 271 -2.47 -5.53 -11.55
C VAL A 271 -3.69 -5.15 -12.37
N GLU A 272 -3.53 -5.21 -13.68
CA GLU A 272 -4.55 -4.86 -14.64
C GLU A 272 -4.96 -6.06 -15.47
N ASN A 273 -6.28 -6.25 -15.62
CA ASN A 273 -6.86 -7.28 -16.50
C ASN A 273 -6.25 -8.69 -16.30
N VAL A 274 -5.89 -9.04 -15.07
CA VAL A 274 -5.34 -10.37 -14.77
C VAL A 274 -6.44 -11.42 -14.95
N ALA A 275 -6.13 -12.49 -15.67
CA ALA A 275 -7.07 -13.58 -15.90
C ALA A 275 -7.24 -14.42 -14.62
N SER A 276 -8.49 -14.81 -14.34
CA SER A 276 -8.74 -15.78 -13.27
C SER A 276 -8.19 -17.16 -13.65
N SER A 277 -7.48 -17.80 -12.72
CA SER A 277 -7.02 -19.19 -12.91
C SER A 277 -8.14 -20.22 -12.74
N THR A 278 -9.28 -19.84 -12.14
CA THR A 278 -10.41 -20.74 -11.87
C THR A 278 -11.64 -20.46 -12.74
N VAL A 279 -11.81 -19.23 -13.24
CA VAL A 279 -12.96 -18.85 -14.09
C VAL A 279 -12.47 -18.37 -15.46
N ARG A 280 -12.57 -19.25 -16.46
CA ARG A 280 -12.08 -18.98 -17.82
C ARG A 280 -12.77 -17.76 -18.43
N GLY A 281 -11.95 -16.85 -18.96
CA GLY A 281 -12.42 -15.67 -19.68
C GLY A 281 -12.82 -14.50 -18.79
N ASN A 282 -12.82 -14.67 -17.46
CA ASN A 282 -12.96 -13.54 -16.56
C ASN A 282 -11.59 -12.91 -16.25
N THR A 283 -11.52 -11.59 -16.35
CA THR A 283 -10.37 -10.80 -15.97
C THR A 283 -10.75 -9.81 -14.87
N CYS A 284 -9.79 -9.45 -14.03
CA CYS A 284 -9.97 -8.40 -13.03
C CYS A 284 -8.79 -7.43 -13.02
N SER A 285 -9.07 -6.18 -12.73
CA SER A 285 -8.07 -5.22 -12.25
C SER A 285 -8.20 -5.17 -10.73
N ILE A 286 -7.08 -5.39 -10.04
CA ILE A 286 -7.04 -5.55 -8.58
C ILE A 286 -5.96 -4.64 -8.00
N LEU A 287 -6.31 -3.88 -6.97
CA LEU A 287 -5.39 -3.09 -6.17
C LEU A 287 -5.49 -3.53 -4.71
N THR A 288 -4.35 -3.72 -4.06
CA THR A 288 -4.24 -3.89 -2.63
C THR A 288 -3.41 -2.78 -2.03
N HIS A 289 -3.85 -2.34 -0.86
CA HIS A 289 -3.05 -1.62 0.10
C HIS A 289 -2.91 -2.48 1.34
N VAL A 290 -1.73 -2.50 1.94
CA VAL A 290 -1.45 -3.19 3.20
C VAL A 290 -0.51 -2.34 4.02
N HIS A 291 -0.74 -2.22 5.33
CA HIS A 291 0.32 -1.81 6.22
C HIS A 291 1.20 -3.00 6.59
N GLN A 292 2.48 -2.92 6.21
CA GLN A 292 3.46 -3.98 6.34
C GLN A 292 4.77 -3.42 6.89
N GLY A 293 4.84 -3.26 8.21
CA GLY A 293 6.03 -2.77 8.93
C GLY A 293 7.12 -3.85 9.07
N THR A 294 8.04 -3.95 8.11
CA THR A 294 9.18 -4.89 8.13
C THR A 294 10.47 -4.31 8.72
N HIS A 295 10.36 -3.25 9.51
CA HIS A 295 11.50 -2.55 10.11
C HIS A 295 11.49 -2.49 11.63
N SER A 296 10.33 -2.58 12.28
CA SER A 296 10.23 -2.47 13.74
C SER A 296 9.93 -3.83 14.39
N ALA A 297 9.92 -3.87 15.71
CA ALA A 297 9.51 -5.07 16.47
C ALA A 297 7.98 -5.27 16.50
N ASP A 298 7.20 -4.28 16.06
CA ASP A 298 5.74 -4.20 16.19
C ASP A 298 5.03 -5.48 15.73
N ALA A 299 5.34 -5.92 14.51
CA ALA A 299 4.71 -7.07 13.88
C ALA A 299 5.08 -8.43 14.52
N PHE A 300 6.08 -8.49 15.40
CA PHE A 300 6.38 -9.73 16.15
C PHE A 300 5.24 -10.09 17.10
N SER A 301 4.49 -9.11 17.59
CA SER A 301 3.38 -9.32 18.54
C SER A 301 2.05 -8.87 17.97
N ASN A 302 2.01 -7.77 17.23
CA ASN A 302 0.77 -7.22 16.72
C ASN A 302 0.38 -7.92 15.43
N ASN A 303 -0.83 -8.48 15.40
CA ASN A 303 -1.37 -9.22 14.27
C ASN A 303 -2.37 -8.42 13.44
N LEU A 304 -2.88 -7.31 13.97
CA LEU A 304 -3.81 -6.43 13.29
C LEU A 304 -3.07 -5.43 12.42
N HIS A 305 -3.37 -5.46 11.12
CA HIS A 305 -2.82 -4.53 10.15
C HIS A 305 -3.84 -4.11 9.11
N GLU A 306 -3.82 -2.84 8.71
CA GLU A 306 -4.76 -2.32 7.73
C GLU A 306 -4.55 -2.97 6.36
N VAL A 307 -5.65 -3.36 5.73
CA VAL A 307 -5.69 -3.83 4.35
C VAL A 307 -6.89 -3.21 3.64
N SER A 308 -6.62 -2.41 2.62
CA SER A 308 -7.64 -2.01 1.63
C SER A 308 -7.53 -2.88 0.38
N TYR A 309 -8.68 -3.30 -0.16
CA TYR A 309 -8.74 -4.19 -1.31
C TYR A 309 -9.81 -3.70 -2.29
N TYR A 310 -9.38 -3.46 -3.52
CA TYR A 310 -10.22 -2.96 -4.60
C TYR A 310 -10.15 -3.91 -5.79
N ALA A 311 -11.31 -4.23 -6.36
CA ALA A 311 -11.35 -5.05 -7.56
C ALA A 311 -12.46 -4.61 -8.52
N ARG A 312 -12.17 -4.71 -9.81
CA ARG A 312 -13.16 -4.59 -10.88
C ARG A 312 -12.95 -5.71 -11.89
N CYS A 313 -13.97 -6.54 -12.05
CA CYS A 313 -13.93 -7.73 -12.90
C CYS A 313 -14.86 -7.62 -14.11
N SER A 314 -14.53 -8.35 -15.18
CA SER A 314 -15.32 -8.36 -16.41
C SER A 314 -16.72 -8.99 -16.26
N ASP A 315 -16.95 -9.79 -15.21
CA ASP A 315 -18.25 -10.37 -14.86
C ASP A 315 -19.16 -9.44 -14.04
N GLY A 316 -18.76 -8.18 -13.85
CA GLY A 316 -19.49 -7.19 -13.06
C GLY A 316 -19.23 -7.25 -11.56
N THR A 317 -18.37 -8.15 -11.08
CA THR A 317 -17.90 -8.14 -9.69
C THR A 317 -17.07 -6.88 -9.45
N GLN A 318 -17.45 -6.07 -8.47
CA GLN A 318 -16.70 -4.90 -8.05
C GLN A 318 -16.81 -4.72 -6.54
N PHE A 319 -15.73 -4.29 -5.89
CA PHE A 319 -15.78 -3.88 -4.49
C PHE A 319 -14.61 -2.95 -4.16
N ALA A 320 -14.80 -2.17 -3.10
CA ALA A 320 -13.78 -1.39 -2.43
C ALA A 320 -13.99 -1.64 -0.94
N VAL A 321 -13.07 -2.36 -0.32
CA VAL A 321 -13.17 -2.73 1.08
C VAL A 321 -11.93 -2.36 1.87
N ASP A 322 -12.11 -2.02 3.14
CA ASP A 322 -11.04 -1.60 4.04
C ASP A 322 -11.27 -2.18 5.44
N VAL A 323 -10.25 -2.83 6.01
CA VAL A 323 -10.31 -3.53 7.29
C VAL A 323 -8.97 -3.50 8.02
N LEU A 324 -9.00 -3.62 9.35
CA LEU A 324 -7.91 -4.15 10.15
C LEU A 324 -7.92 -5.68 10.06
N ALA A 325 -7.09 -6.21 9.16
CA ALA A 325 -6.94 -7.64 8.96
C ALA A 325 -6.07 -8.26 10.07
N SER A 326 -6.52 -9.39 10.58
CA SER A 326 -5.79 -10.22 11.56
C SER A 326 -4.91 -11.25 10.84
N PHE A 327 -3.61 -11.04 10.83
CA PHE A 327 -2.63 -11.94 10.22
C PHE A 327 -2.23 -13.08 11.18
N GLY A 328 -3.17 -13.97 11.49
CA GLY A 328 -2.93 -15.05 12.46
C GLY A 328 -3.14 -14.60 13.90
N VAL A 329 -2.40 -15.17 14.85
CA VAL A 329 -2.64 -14.98 16.30
C VAL A 329 -1.86 -13.77 16.83
N GLY A 330 -2.47 -12.97 17.71
CA GLY A 330 -1.80 -11.89 18.42
C GLY A 330 -0.81 -12.41 19.48
N GLY A 331 0.31 -11.72 19.67
CA GLY A 331 1.42 -12.13 20.54
C GLY A 331 2.23 -13.31 20.00
N GLN A 332 2.07 -13.62 18.71
CA GLN A 332 2.70 -14.74 18.06
C GLN A 332 2.90 -14.49 16.56
N PHE A 333 3.92 -15.13 15.99
CA PHE A 333 4.12 -15.29 14.56
C PHE A 333 4.60 -16.73 14.27
N LEU A 334 4.71 -17.15 13.01
CA LEU A 334 5.29 -18.44 12.63
C LEU A 334 6.72 -18.25 12.13
N LYS A 335 7.60 -19.21 12.42
CA LYS A 335 8.97 -19.22 11.91
C LYS A 335 8.99 -19.11 10.39
N GLY A 336 9.67 -18.08 9.88
CA GLY A 336 9.69 -17.74 8.46
C GLY A 336 10.21 -18.82 7.51
N CYS A 337 11.03 -19.76 8.00
CA CYS A 337 11.63 -20.80 7.16
C CYS A 337 10.99 -22.19 7.29
N ASP A 338 9.94 -22.34 8.10
CA ASP A 338 9.14 -23.58 8.15
C ASP A 338 7.61 -23.35 8.09
N HIS A 339 7.13 -22.12 8.27
CA HIS A 339 5.73 -21.71 8.17
C HIS A 339 4.79 -22.51 9.06
N ALA A 340 5.30 -23.09 10.14
CA ALA A 340 4.57 -24.05 10.95
C ALA A 340 4.85 -23.88 12.44
N THR A 341 6.10 -23.57 12.80
CA THR A 341 6.51 -23.48 14.20
C THR A 341 6.13 -22.11 14.76
N PRO A 342 5.23 -22.04 15.76
CA PRO A 342 4.83 -20.77 16.32
C PRO A 342 5.89 -20.22 17.29
N VAL A 343 6.16 -18.92 17.22
CA VAL A 343 7.03 -18.17 18.12
C VAL A 343 6.17 -17.21 18.93
N THR A 344 6.15 -17.42 20.26
CA THR A 344 5.42 -16.54 21.18
C THR A 344 6.29 -15.36 21.58
N THR A 345 5.71 -14.18 21.63
CA THR A 345 6.39 -12.91 21.90
C THR A 345 5.72 -12.18 23.07
N VAL A 346 5.74 -10.85 23.10
CA VAL A 346 5.00 -10.08 24.09
C VAL A 346 3.50 -10.05 23.74
N PRO A 347 2.60 -9.74 24.70
CA PRO A 347 1.19 -9.58 24.41
C PRO A 347 0.93 -8.58 23.26
N PRO A 348 -0.07 -8.83 22.39
CA PRO A 348 -0.44 -7.90 21.34
C PRO A 348 -1.04 -6.62 21.91
N VAL A 349 -1.02 -5.57 21.11
CA VAL A 349 -1.73 -4.31 21.30
C VAL A 349 -2.63 -4.09 20.09
N PRO A 350 -3.95 -4.03 20.28
CA PRO A 350 -4.67 -4.14 21.55
C PRO A 350 -4.65 -5.56 22.15
N ALA A 351 -4.80 -5.66 23.48
CA ALA A 351 -4.72 -6.97 24.17
C ALA A 351 -5.85 -7.94 23.77
N ASP A 352 -6.98 -7.40 23.29
CA ASP A 352 -8.13 -8.15 22.77
C ASP A 352 -8.07 -8.37 21.25
N SER A 353 -6.90 -8.19 20.62
CA SER A 353 -6.70 -8.42 19.19
C SER A 353 -7.27 -9.79 18.76
N PRO A 354 -8.25 -9.84 17.84
CA PRO A 354 -8.83 -11.10 17.41
C PRO A 354 -7.80 -11.96 16.67
N SER A 355 -7.84 -13.27 16.91
CA SER A 355 -7.08 -14.22 16.11
C SER A 355 -7.64 -14.29 14.69
N GLY A 356 -6.73 -14.33 13.71
CA GLY A 356 -7.11 -14.50 12.32
C GLY A 356 -7.74 -15.87 12.04
N PRO A 357 -8.61 -15.96 11.01
CA PRO A 357 -9.10 -17.24 10.54
C PRO A 357 -7.94 -18.18 10.14
N ILE A 358 -8.22 -19.48 10.12
CA ILE A 358 -7.30 -20.51 9.59
C ILE A 358 -6.77 -20.06 8.22
N GLN A 359 -5.46 -20.21 7.98
CA GLN A 359 -4.67 -19.70 6.83
C GLN A 359 -4.20 -18.24 6.92
N SER A 360 -4.65 -17.47 7.92
CA SER A 360 -4.04 -16.16 8.19
C SER A 360 -2.80 -16.36 9.05
N GLN A 361 -1.66 -15.80 8.64
CA GLN A 361 -0.39 -15.94 9.36
C GLN A 361 0.58 -14.81 9.01
N ARG A 362 1.49 -14.54 9.96
CA ARG A 362 2.73 -13.79 9.73
C ARG A 362 3.87 -14.78 9.89
N ASP A 363 4.61 -14.99 8.82
CA ASP A 363 5.81 -15.80 8.82
C ASP A 363 7.00 -14.83 8.84
N ILE A 364 7.76 -14.84 9.93
CA ILE A 364 8.84 -13.86 10.15
C ILE A 364 10.16 -14.61 10.33
N PRO A 365 11.23 -14.19 9.64
CA PRO A 365 12.58 -14.71 9.85
C PRO A 365 13.00 -14.66 11.31
N GLU A 366 13.60 -15.72 11.79
CA GLU A 366 14.23 -15.77 13.12
C GLU A 366 15.70 -16.13 13.01
N LEU A 367 16.45 -15.95 14.10
CA LEU A 367 17.88 -16.25 14.17
C LEU A 367 18.18 -17.67 13.67
N SER A 368 17.38 -18.67 14.02
CA SER A 368 17.66 -20.03 13.57
C SER A 368 17.40 -20.26 12.07
N CYS A 369 16.59 -19.42 11.41
CA CYS A 369 16.51 -19.39 9.94
C CYS A 369 17.79 -18.78 9.34
N VAL A 370 18.30 -17.70 9.94
CA VAL A 370 19.58 -17.10 9.56
C VAL A 370 20.72 -18.10 9.70
N GLN A 371 20.81 -18.80 10.84
CA GLN A 371 21.83 -19.82 11.08
C GLN A 371 21.71 -21.03 10.14
N LYS A 372 20.50 -21.42 9.77
CA LYS A 372 20.30 -22.59 8.89
C LYS A 372 20.61 -22.31 7.43
N PHE A 373 20.28 -21.11 6.94
CA PHE A 373 20.28 -20.82 5.51
C PHE A 373 21.31 -19.77 5.09
N ILE A 374 21.74 -18.88 5.99
CA ILE A 374 22.64 -17.77 5.66
C ILE A 374 24.03 -17.98 6.22
N LEU A 375 24.16 -18.33 7.50
CA LEU A 375 25.44 -18.65 8.10
C LEU A 375 25.74 -20.11 7.79
N VAL A 376 26.55 -20.36 6.76
CA VAL A 376 26.81 -21.71 6.26
C VAL A 376 28.30 -22.03 6.32
N PRO A 377 28.70 -23.30 6.30
CA PRO A 377 30.11 -23.68 6.24
C PRO A 377 30.78 -23.21 4.94
N ASN A 378 32.10 -23.03 5.01
CA ASN A 378 32.90 -22.72 3.82
C ASN A 378 32.69 -23.77 2.71
N GLY A 379 32.45 -23.30 1.49
CA GLY A 379 32.11 -24.13 0.32
C GLY A 379 30.61 -24.24 0.04
N GLN A 380 29.74 -23.69 0.90
CA GLN A 380 28.32 -23.50 0.63
C GLN A 380 28.00 -22.05 0.26
N THR A 381 26.80 -21.82 -0.29
CA THR A 381 26.30 -20.48 -0.67
C THR A 381 25.16 -20.09 0.25
N SER A 382 25.26 -18.91 0.86
CA SER A 382 24.20 -18.35 1.72
C SER A 382 22.92 -18.04 0.94
N GLN A 383 21.78 -18.32 1.55
CA GLN A 383 20.44 -18.17 0.97
C GLN A 383 19.63 -17.15 1.77
N PHE A 384 19.64 -15.90 1.29
CA PHE A 384 18.93 -14.79 1.94
C PHE A 384 17.43 -14.80 1.62
N SER A 385 17.08 -14.86 0.34
CA SER A 385 15.70 -14.88 -0.18
C SER A 385 15.26 -16.29 -0.59
N THR A 386 14.04 -16.42 -1.12
CA THR A 386 13.55 -17.65 -1.78
C THR A 386 14.64 -18.24 -2.68
N ASN A 387 14.98 -19.50 -2.45
CA ASN A 387 15.94 -20.22 -3.24
C ASN A 387 15.23 -21.44 -3.87
N ASP A 388 15.19 -21.43 -5.19
CA ASP A 388 14.75 -22.53 -6.06
C ASP A 388 13.29 -22.53 -6.55
N ALA A 389 13.11 -23.24 -7.67
CA ALA A 389 11.85 -23.45 -8.38
C ALA A 389 10.79 -24.21 -7.55
N ASN A 390 11.10 -24.60 -6.31
CA ASN A 390 10.20 -25.27 -5.38
C ASN A 390 9.69 -24.34 -4.26
N HIS A 391 10.00 -23.03 -4.34
CA HIS A 391 9.66 -22.03 -3.32
C HIS A 391 10.22 -22.39 -1.94
N THR A 392 11.41 -23.00 -1.89
CA THR A 392 12.10 -23.21 -0.62
C THR A 392 12.53 -21.84 -0.06
N PHE A 393 12.02 -21.47 1.10
CA PHE A 393 12.16 -20.11 1.62
C PHE A 393 13.54 -19.90 2.26
N GLY A 394 14.24 -18.84 1.86
CA GLY A 394 15.55 -18.49 2.42
C GLY A 394 15.48 -17.91 3.83
N GLY A 395 16.65 -17.56 4.38
CA GLY A 395 16.79 -17.15 5.78
C GLY A 395 16.15 -15.81 6.16
N LEU A 396 15.75 -14.97 5.20
CA LEU A 396 15.16 -13.64 5.42
C LEU A 396 13.87 -13.39 4.62
N TYR A 397 13.08 -14.43 4.35
CA TYR A 397 11.77 -14.24 3.71
C TYR A 397 10.68 -13.96 4.75
N GLU A 398 9.99 -12.82 4.65
CA GLU A 398 8.77 -12.52 5.41
C GLU A 398 7.53 -12.81 4.55
N SER A 399 6.52 -13.47 5.10
CA SER A 399 5.23 -13.70 4.43
C SER A 399 4.08 -13.27 5.31
N TRP A 400 3.14 -12.53 4.73
CA TRP A 400 2.00 -11.98 5.43
C TRP A 400 0.74 -12.39 4.70
N ALA A 401 0.04 -13.40 5.21
CA ALA A 401 -1.20 -13.90 4.62
C ALA A 401 -2.39 -13.55 5.50
N ALA A 402 -3.44 -13.00 4.90
CA ALA A 402 -4.68 -12.69 5.59
C ALA A 402 -5.87 -13.41 4.96
N THR A 403 -6.79 -13.90 5.79
CA THR A 403 -8.14 -14.24 5.35
C THR A 403 -9.08 -13.13 5.77
N ILE A 404 -9.60 -12.39 4.80
CA ILE A 404 -10.50 -11.25 5.03
C ILE A 404 -11.93 -11.67 4.73
N LYS A 405 -12.86 -11.30 5.62
CA LYS A 405 -14.29 -11.55 5.48
C LYS A 405 -15.07 -10.30 5.79
N ILE A 406 -15.84 -9.84 4.81
CA ILE A 406 -16.89 -8.84 5.05
C ILE A 406 -18.19 -9.59 5.33
N THR A 407 -18.82 -9.33 6.48
CA THR A 407 -20.03 -10.05 6.90
C THR A 407 -21.13 -9.07 7.27
N ALA A 408 -22.36 -9.37 6.85
CA ALA A 408 -23.53 -8.63 7.30
C ALA A 408 -23.90 -9.02 8.74
N LEU A 409 -24.54 -8.10 9.46
CA LEU A 409 -25.06 -8.33 10.80
C LEU A 409 -25.95 -9.58 10.83
N ASN A 410 -25.70 -10.47 11.80
CA ASN A 410 -26.40 -11.76 11.98
C ASN A 410 -26.24 -12.76 10.82
N GLN A 411 -25.32 -12.55 9.88
CA GLN A 411 -25.04 -13.49 8.81
C GLN A 411 -23.70 -14.20 9.01
N LYS A 412 -23.71 -15.53 8.84
CA LYS A 412 -22.48 -16.34 8.89
C LYS A 412 -21.72 -16.38 7.57
N SER A 413 -22.43 -16.16 6.46
CA SER A 413 -21.85 -16.15 5.13
C SER A 413 -21.23 -14.78 4.85
N ALA A 414 -20.01 -14.78 4.33
CA ALA A 414 -19.35 -13.54 3.94
C ALA A 414 -20.00 -12.95 2.67
N LEU A 415 -20.22 -11.64 2.68
CA LEU A 415 -20.51 -10.83 1.50
C LEU A 415 -19.29 -10.77 0.58
N VAL A 416 -18.09 -10.64 1.17
CA VAL A 416 -16.81 -10.67 0.47
C VAL A 416 -15.84 -11.58 1.23
N PHE A 417 -15.13 -12.45 0.53
CA PHE A 417 -14.08 -13.32 1.07
C PHE A 417 -12.81 -13.16 0.23
N LEU A 418 -11.70 -12.85 0.89
CA LEU A 418 -10.40 -12.59 0.26
C LEU A 418 -9.29 -13.37 0.97
N THR A 419 -8.27 -13.81 0.23
CA THR A 419 -7.08 -14.46 0.82
C THR A 419 -5.75 -13.93 0.25
N PRO A 420 -5.46 -12.61 0.33
CA PRO A 420 -4.20 -12.09 -0.16
C PRO A 420 -2.99 -12.56 0.66
N SER A 421 -1.83 -12.56 0.02
CA SER A 421 -0.54 -12.63 0.69
C SER A 421 0.40 -11.53 0.21
N PHE A 422 1.29 -11.10 1.11
CA PHE A 422 2.22 -10.00 0.90
C PHE A 422 3.64 -10.42 1.30
N PRO A 423 4.42 -11.02 0.40
CA PRO A 423 5.80 -11.38 0.70
C PRO A 423 6.79 -10.20 0.66
N VAL A 424 7.80 -10.25 1.53
CA VAL A 424 8.95 -9.35 1.52
C VAL A 424 10.24 -10.15 1.51
N ILE A 425 11.12 -9.79 0.58
CA ILE A 425 12.33 -10.54 0.24
C ILE A 425 13.57 -9.98 0.93
N ASN A 426 13.59 -8.68 1.26
CA ASN A 426 14.71 -8.01 1.91
C ASN A 426 14.30 -7.27 3.21
N PRO A 427 13.56 -7.90 4.13
CA PRO A 427 13.15 -7.25 5.37
C PRO A 427 14.39 -6.73 6.11
N SER A 428 14.26 -5.56 6.72
CA SER A 428 15.37 -4.91 7.43
C SER A 428 15.65 -5.51 8.82
N ARG A 429 14.86 -6.52 9.20
CA ARG A 429 14.88 -7.16 10.51
C ARG A 429 14.77 -8.68 10.42
N TYR A 430 15.09 -9.32 11.54
CA TYR A 430 14.72 -10.69 11.88
C TYR A 430 14.47 -10.78 13.40
N TYR A 431 13.80 -11.84 13.85
CA TYR A 431 13.55 -12.07 15.27
C TYR A 431 14.74 -12.77 15.95
N ASN A 432 15.24 -12.18 17.03
CA ASN A 432 16.21 -12.79 17.93
C ASN A 432 15.79 -12.56 19.38
N PRO A 433 15.32 -13.60 20.11
CA PRO A 433 14.82 -13.45 21.48
C PRO A 433 15.90 -12.99 22.47
N SER A 434 17.18 -13.03 22.10
CA SER A 434 18.29 -12.54 22.94
C SER A 434 18.44 -11.02 22.91
N PHE A 435 17.78 -10.33 21.97
CA PHE A 435 17.82 -8.87 21.85
C PHE A 435 16.60 -8.23 22.53
N THR A 436 16.75 -6.95 22.87
CA THR A 436 15.65 -6.15 23.42
C THR A 436 14.51 -6.09 22.39
N ASN A 437 13.29 -6.38 22.83
CA ASN A 437 12.09 -6.51 21.98
C ASN A 437 12.22 -7.53 20.84
N GLY A 438 13.19 -8.44 20.92
CA GLY A 438 13.39 -9.48 19.91
C GLY A 438 13.96 -8.99 18.57
N LEU A 439 14.38 -7.74 18.44
CA LEU A 439 14.71 -7.12 17.14
C LEU A 439 16.19 -7.27 16.78
N GLY A 440 16.49 -8.12 15.79
CA GLY A 440 17.78 -8.14 15.09
C GLY A 440 17.71 -7.38 13.77
N ARG A 441 18.79 -6.71 13.36
CA ARG A 441 18.86 -6.02 12.06
C ARG A 441 19.50 -6.93 11.02
N SER A 442 18.86 -7.06 9.86
CA SER A 442 19.34 -7.96 8.79
C SER A 442 20.73 -7.60 8.29
N ILE A 443 21.10 -6.32 8.32
CA ILE A 443 22.44 -5.87 7.93
C ILE A 443 23.56 -6.43 8.82
N ASP A 444 23.28 -6.67 10.10
CA ASP A 444 24.28 -7.16 11.05
C ASP A 444 24.75 -8.56 10.66
N ILE A 445 23.90 -9.33 9.96
CA ILE A 445 24.17 -10.71 9.49
C ILE A 445 25.42 -10.74 8.61
N CYS A 446 25.69 -9.67 7.87
CA CYS A 446 26.86 -9.56 7.01
C CYS A 446 28.20 -9.65 7.74
N SER A 447 28.20 -9.44 9.06
CA SER A 447 29.39 -9.53 9.92
C SER A 447 29.33 -10.68 10.94
N MET A 448 28.24 -11.47 10.95
CA MET A 448 28.09 -12.58 11.88
C MET A 448 28.98 -13.76 11.50
N VAL A 449 29.61 -14.35 12.51
CA VAL A 449 30.35 -15.60 12.41
C VAL A 449 29.98 -16.46 13.61
N GLU A 450 29.54 -17.69 13.36
CA GLU A 450 29.21 -18.64 14.42
C GLU A 450 30.47 -19.25 15.04
N SER A 451 30.32 -19.86 16.22
CA SER A 451 31.47 -20.48 16.92
C SER A 451 32.11 -21.64 16.17
N ASN A 452 31.36 -22.29 15.26
CA ASN A 452 31.86 -23.34 14.36
C ASN A 452 32.55 -22.77 13.11
N GLY A 453 32.59 -21.45 12.94
CA GLY A 453 33.17 -20.76 11.79
C GLY A 453 32.20 -20.50 10.65
N ASP A 454 30.92 -20.87 10.77
CA ASP A 454 29.92 -20.63 9.74
C ASP A 454 29.66 -19.13 9.60
N ALA A 455 29.58 -18.66 8.35
CA ALA A 455 29.50 -17.25 8.02
C ALA A 455 28.77 -17.04 6.69
N VAL A 456 28.61 -15.78 6.29
CA VAL A 456 28.07 -15.44 4.97
C VAL A 456 29.08 -15.81 3.88
N HIS A 457 28.63 -16.54 2.87
CA HIS A 457 29.44 -17.04 1.76
C HIS A 457 28.76 -16.86 0.40
N GLY A 458 29.57 -16.76 -0.65
CA GLY A 458 29.12 -16.53 -2.02
C GLY A 458 28.85 -15.06 -2.34
N THR A 459 28.32 -14.82 -3.55
CA THR A 459 27.85 -13.48 -3.95
C THR A 459 26.47 -13.25 -3.37
N THR A 460 26.36 -12.32 -2.43
CA THR A 460 25.15 -12.10 -1.62
C THR A 460 24.84 -10.61 -1.51
N PRO A 461 23.66 -10.20 -0.97
CA PRO A 461 23.41 -8.79 -0.65
C PRO A 461 24.50 -8.17 0.24
N CYS A 462 25.12 -8.96 1.12
CA CYS A 462 26.22 -8.50 1.97
C CYS A 462 27.49 -8.12 1.21
N SER A 463 27.70 -8.62 -0.01
CA SER A 463 28.85 -8.24 -0.84
C SER A 463 28.85 -6.76 -1.25
N LEU A 464 27.70 -6.08 -1.12
CA LEU A 464 27.53 -4.66 -1.44
C LEU A 464 27.66 -3.75 -0.21
N VAL A 465 27.79 -4.32 0.99
CA VAL A 465 27.74 -3.55 2.24
C VAL A 465 29.15 -3.11 2.63
N ALA A 466 29.37 -1.79 2.69
CA ALA A 466 30.62 -1.24 3.19
C ALA A 466 30.73 -1.40 4.72
N PRO A 467 31.93 -1.59 5.28
CA PRO A 467 32.13 -1.63 6.73
C PRO A 467 31.55 -0.38 7.41
N GLY A 468 30.80 -0.57 8.49
CA GLY A 468 30.17 0.52 9.25
C GLY A 468 28.84 1.03 8.68
N THR A 469 28.31 0.42 7.62
CA THR A 469 26.94 0.70 7.14
C THR A 469 25.92 0.30 8.21
N THR A 470 25.06 1.23 8.62
CA THR A 470 23.98 1.01 9.59
C THR A 470 22.69 0.57 8.90
N TYR A 471 21.74 0.01 9.65
CA TYR A 471 20.49 -0.55 9.10
C TYR A 471 19.64 0.50 8.35
N ASP A 472 19.68 1.75 8.83
CA ASP A 472 18.95 2.91 8.32
C ASP A 472 19.70 3.64 7.20
N ASN A 473 20.90 3.18 6.83
CA ASN A 473 21.65 3.80 5.75
C ASN A 473 21.02 3.46 4.39
N PRO A 474 20.86 4.41 3.45
CA PRO A 474 20.38 4.14 2.09
C PRO A 474 21.20 3.14 1.27
N ALA A 475 22.45 2.86 1.67
CA ALA A 475 23.29 1.82 1.06
C ALA A 475 22.98 0.41 1.60
N SER A 476 22.17 0.27 2.65
CA SER A 476 21.72 -1.03 3.16
C SER A 476 20.84 -1.71 2.11
N PRO A 477 21.13 -2.96 1.71
CA PRO A 477 20.27 -3.71 0.82
C PRO A 477 19.02 -4.26 1.52
N PHE A 478 18.94 -4.12 2.86
CA PHE A 478 17.84 -4.61 3.70
C PHE A 478 16.98 -3.43 4.15
N ASN A 479 16.09 -2.98 3.27
CA ASN A 479 15.20 -1.84 3.51
C ASN A 479 13.71 -2.22 3.41
N GLY A 480 13.41 -3.50 3.19
CA GLY A 480 12.04 -4.00 3.07
C GLY A 480 11.31 -3.61 1.79
N ALA A 481 11.98 -3.00 0.80
CA ALA A 481 11.37 -2.50 -0.44
C ALA A 481 11.30 -3.54 -1.58
N HIS A 482 11.89 -4.74 -1.41
CA HIS A 482 11.84 -5.84 -2.38
C HIS A 482 10.71 -6.81 -2.01
N ARG A 483 9.71 -6.94 -2.88
CA ARG A 483 8.45 -7.64 -2.56
C ARG A 483 7.96 -8.45 -3.75
N VAL A 484 7.27 -9.53 -3.44
CA VAL A 484 6.42 -10.20 -4.43
C VAL A 484 5.08 -9.48 -4.45
N VAL A 485 4.76 -8.88 -5.59
CA VAL A 485 3.43 -8.30 -5.81
C VAL A 485 2.52 -9.34 -6.49
N ALA A 486 1.24 -9.05 -6.58
CA ALA A 486 0.26 -9.86 -7.30
C ALA A 486 -0.13 -11.24 -6.74
N GLN A 487 0.10 -11.50 -5.44
CA GLN A 487 -0.49 -12.63 -4.72
C GLN A 487 -1.85 -12.25 -4.11
N PHE A 488 -2.83 -12.08 -4.98
CA PHE A 488 -4.19 -11.63 -4.63
C PHE A 488 -5.08 -12.73 -4.03
N GLY A 489 -4.75 -14.00 -4.31
CA GLY A 489 -5.41 -15.16 -3.74
C GLY A 489 -6.85 -15.32 -4.24
N GLN A 490 -7.71 -15.85 -3.37
CA GLN A 490 -9.13 -16.01 -3.67
C GLN A 490 -9.87 -14.71 -3.50
N LEU A 491 -10.83 -14.47 -4.39
CA LEU A 491 -11.78 -13.39 -4.36
C LEU A 491 -13.17 -13.97 -4.58
N LYS A 492 -14.05 -13.75 -3.61
CA LYS A 492 -15.45 -14.16 -3.70
C LYS A 492 -16.35 -13.04 -3.18
N VAL A 493 -17.40 -12.73 -3.95
CA VAL A 493 -18.49 -11.84 -3.61
C VAL A 493 -19.79 -12.65 -3.61
N ASN A 494 -20.63 -12.43 -2.61
CA ASN A 494 -21.93 -13.06 -2.44
C ASN A 494 -22.97 -12.02 -2.01
N ASN A 495 -23.37 -11.17 -2.94
CA ASN A 495 -24.32 -10.07 -2.74
C ASN A 495 -25.32 -9.95 -3.91
N PRO A 496 -26.01 -11.03 -4.33
CA PRO A 496 -26.70 -11.10 -5.63
C PRO A 496 -27.78 -10.03 -5.84
N THR A 497 -28.45 -9.60 -4.78
CA THR A 497 -29.53 -8.59 -4.83
C THR A 497 -29.47 -7.62 -3.66
N GLY A 498 -28.32 -7.54 -2.97
CA GLY A 498 -28.20 -6.71 -1.78
C GLY A 498 -27.78 -5.27 -2.10
N PRO A 499 -27.74 -4.42 -1.07
CA PRO A 499 -27.20 -3.06 -1.14
C PRO A 499 -25.78 -3.04 -1.67
N THR A 500 -25.42 -1.93 -2.33
CA THR A 500 -24.04 -1.71 -2.80
C THR A 500 -23.15 -1.03 -1.77
N VAL A 501 -23.75 -0.46 -0.72
CA VAL A 501 -23.06 0.22 0.37
C VAL A 501 -23.38 -0.51 1.66
N TRP A 502 -22.33 -0.88 2.38
CA TRP A 502 -22.38 -1.52 3.68
C TRP A 502 -21.50 -0.74 4.66
N TYR A 503 -21.87 -0.72 5.92
CA TYR A 503 -21.08 -0.15 7.01
C TYR A 503 -20.70 -1.28 7.93
N THR A 504 -19.42 -1.57 8.08
CA THR A 504 -18.90 -2.68 8.92
C THR A 504 -18.12 -2.14 10.10
N ASP A 505 -17.91 -2.95 11.13
CA ASP A 505 -16.87 -2.64 12.11
C ASP A 505 -15.47 -2.69 11.45
N PRO A 506 -14.42 -2.22 12.14
CA PRO A 506 -13.06 -2.17 11.60
C PRO A 506 -12.50 -3.55 11.19
N TYR A 507 -13.06 -4.65 11.68
CA TYR A 507 -12.62 -6.00 11.36
C TYR A 507 -13.40 -6.63 10.19
N GLY A 508 -14.30 -5.86 9.55
CA GLY A 508 -15.17 -6.33 8.46
C GLY A 508 -16.45 -7.04 8.94
N GLY A 509 -16.71 -7.02 10.26
CA GLY A 509 -17.88 -7.61 10.89
C GLY A 509 -19.11 -6.70 10.92
N ASN A 510 -20.23 -7.25 11.39
CA ASN A 510 -21.41 -6.47 11.77
C ASN A 510 -21.98 -5.51 10.70
N GLY A 511 -21.86 -5.89 9.42
CA GLY A 511 -22.26 -5.09 8.26
C GLY A 511 -23.73 -4.68 8.28
N GLN A 512 -24.00 -3.38 8.14
CA GLN A 512 -25.34 -2.77 8.12
C GLN A 512 -25.48 -1.81 6.92
N THR A 513 -26.69 -1.37 6.61
CA THR A 513 -26.95 -0.39 5.52
C THR A 513 -26.97 1.06 5.99
N THR A 514 -26.84 1.28 7.30
CA THR A 514 -26.75 2.60 7.92
C THR A 514 -25.45 2.70 8.69
N PRO A 515 -24.77 3.87 8.68
CA PRO A 515 -23.57 4.09 9.47
C PRO A 515 -23.82 3.87 10.96
N PHE A 516 -22.79 3.43 11.67
CA PHE A 516 -22.74 3.40 13.13
C PHE A 516 -21.38 3.90 13.65
N THR A 517 -21.25 4.07 14.97
CA THR A 517 -20.02 4.59 15.56
C THR A 517 -18.84 3.67 15.27
N GLY A 518 -17.79 4.22 14.64
CA GLY A 518 -16.62 3.45 14.23
C GLY A 518 -16.84 2.50 13.06
N SER A 519 -17.92 2.68 12.29
CA SER A 519 -18.14 1.88 11.09
C SER A 519 -17.33 2.40 9.90
N ILE A 520 -16.82 1.50 9.08
CA ILE A 520 -16.19 1.78 7.78
C ILE A 520 -17.21 1.55 6.67
N GLU A 521 -17.33 2.51 5.76
CA GLU A 521 -18.12 2.36 4.53
C GLU A 521 -17.40 1.42 3.54
N GLN A 522 -18.11 0.40 3.08
CA GLN A 522 -17.67 -0.64 2.16
C GLN A 522 -18.52 -0.57 0.90
N PHE A 523 -17.90 -0.59 -0.28
CA PHE A 523 -18.61 -0.74 -1.55
C PHE A 523 -18.54 -2.19 -2.02
N ILE A 524 -19.68 -2.81 -2.31
CA ILE A 524 -19.78 -4.21 -2.76
C ILE A 524 -20.85 -4.30 -3.84
N SER A 525 -20.50 -4.68 -5.08
CA SER A 525 -21.48 -4.74 -6.16
C SER A 525 -22.62 -5.74 -5.85
N ALA A 526 -23.81 -5.48 -6.38
CA ALA A 526 -24.95 -6.37 -6.27
C ALA A 526 -24.77 -7.57 -7.22
N ASN A 527 -23.79 -8.42 -6.92
CA ASN A 527 -23.40 -9.57 -7.72
C ASN A 527 -23.05 -10.76 -6.82
N ALA A 528 -23.01 -11.96 -7.39
CA ALA A 528 -22.50 -13.14 -6.71
C ALA A 528 -21.67 -13.99 -7.67
N ASN A 529 -20.43 -14.27 -7.31
CA ASN A 529 -19.54 -15.16 -8.06
C ASN A 529 -19.34 -16.48 -7.28
N ALA A 530 -20.42 -17.22 -7.08
CA ALA A 530 -20.54 -18.33 -6.10
C ALA A 530 -19.35 -19.31 -6.02
N THR A 531 -18.65 -19.57 -7.13
CA THR A 531 -17.48 -20.45 -7.21
C THR A 531 -16.20 -19.89 -6.60
N GLY A 532 -16.13 -18.58 -6.35
CA GLY A 532 -14.88 -17.88 -6.05
C GLY A 532 -13.93 -17.85 -7.25
N GLN A 533 -13.00 -16.91 -7.22
CA GLN A 533 -12.04 -16.68 -8.30
C GLN A 533 -10.65 -16.57 -7.71
N SER A 534 -9.68 -17.28 -8.28
CA SER A 534 -8.29 -17.16 -7.84
C SER A 534 -7.49 -16.30 -8.81
N PHE A 535 -6.68 -15.41 -8.23
CA PHE A 535 -5.77 -14.53 -8.94
C PHE A 535 -4.40 -14.63 -8.29
N GLY A 536 -3.41 -14.95 -9.11
CA GLY A 536 -2.02 -15.02 -8.71
C GLY A 536 -1.18 -14.89 -9.96
N ILE A 537 -0.18 -14.02 -9.89
CA ILE A 537 0.91 -14.04 -10.85
C ILE A 537 2.11 -14.50 -10.04
N ASP A 538 2.49 -15.77 -10.23
CA ASP A 538 3.73 -16.28 -9.67
C ASP A 538 4.90 -15.43 -10.24
N ASP A 539 5.88 -15.12 -9.39
CA ASP A 539 7.13 -14.43 -9.76
C ASP A 539 7.05 -12.94 -10.15
N MET A 540 6.02 -12.20 -9.75
CA MET A 540 6.06 -10.74 -9.88
C MET A 540 6.89 -10.10 -8.75
N ASP A 541 8.20 -10.36 -8.78
CA ASP A 541 9.18 -9.74 -7.87
C ASP A 541 9.47 -8.30 -8.30
N VAL A 542 9.26 -7.34 -7.40
CA VAL A 542 9.44 -5.91 -7.65
C VAL A 542 10.27 -5.28 -6.55
N ASN A 543 11.37 -4.64 -6.97
CA ASN A 543 12.21 -3.84 -6.09
C ASN A 543 11.80 -2.37 -6.16
N PHE A 544 11.17 -1.88 -5.09
CA PHE A 544 10.78 -0.48 -4.93
C PHE A 544 11.90 0.41 -4.35
N SER A 545 13.12 -0.13 -4.18
CA SER A 545 14.26 0.68 -3.78
C SER A 545 14.51 1.79 -4.80
N ALA A 546 14.68 3.01 -4.30
CA ALA A 546 14.96 4.19 -5.08
C ALA A 546 15.96 5.08 -4.33
N THR A 547 16.39 6.18 -4.96
CA THR A 547 17.28 7.16 -4.32
C THR A 547 16.71 7.60 -2.98
N GLY A 548 17.51 7.41 -1.92
CA GLY A 548 17.16 7.79 -0.56
C GLY A 548 16.22 6.84 0.16
N VAL A 549 15.74 5.75 -0.45
CA VAL A 549 14.94 4.74 0.29
C VAL A 549 15.85 3.95 1.23
N HIS A 550 15.49 3.90 2.50
CA HIS A 550 16.22 3.17 3.53
C HIS A 550 15.26 2.54 4.56
N SER A 551 15.79 1.71 5.46
CA SER A 551 15.00 1.23 6.60
C SER A 551 14.71 2.42 7.54
N PRO A 552 13.45 2.66 7.93
CA PRO A 552 13.12 3.69 8.91
C PRO A 552 13.55 3.29 10.32
N ASN A 553 13.65 4.28 11.22
CA ASN A 553 14.13 4.09 12.59
C ASN A 553 13.17 3.31 13.47
#